data_AF-A0A525L560-F1
#
_entry.id   AF-A0A525L560-F1
#
_cell.length_a   1.000
_cell.length_b   1.000
_cell.length_c   1.000
_cell.angle_alpha   90.00
_cell.angle_beta   90.00
_cell.angle_gamma   90.00
#
_symmetry.space_group_name_H-M   'P 1'
#
loop_
_entity.id
_entity.type
_entity.pdbx_description
1 polymer ?
#
loop_
_entity_poly.entity_id
_entity_poly.type
_entity_poly.pdbx_seq_one_letter_code
_entity_poly.pdbx_strand_id
1 'polypeptide(L)'
;MPTPGRRAPARAQTRAQTRTAEAKLRRKAQAMSGLALNTLAALLKTDDVAAPVRLAAAREVLDRGHGRPKLGGEGEGGDAEGLTVIVKRYSDVTDEERARASEGEA
;
A
#
# COMPACT_ATOMS: atom_id res chain seq x y z
N MET A 1 59.09 0.89 -20.88
CA MET A 1 58.20 -0.13 -20.27
C MET A 1 56.82 0.49 -20.06
N PRO A 2 55.85 0.32 -20.97
CA PRO A 2 54.48 0.77 -20.73
C PRO A 2 53.77 -0.22 -19.80
N THR A 3 53.20 0.27 -18.71
CA THR A 3 52.39 -0.51 -17.77
C THR A 3 51.10 -0.99 -18.45
N PRO A 4 50.72 -2.27 -18.32
CA PRO A 4 49.50 -2.77 -18.93
C PRO A 4 48.28 -2.16 -18.22
N GLY A 5 47.55 -1.33 -18.98
CA GLY A 5 46.31 -0.69 -18.56
C GLY A 5 45.28 -1.70 -18.11
N ARG A 6 44.87 -1.58 -16.84
CA ARG A 6 43.83 -2.38 -16.19
C ARG A 6 42.49 -2.12 -16.87
N ARG A 7 42.12 -2.93 -17.86
CA ARG A 7 40.78 -2.89 -18.50
C ARG A 7 39.73 -3.17 -17.41
N ALA A 8 38.95 -2.15 -17.05
CA ALA A 8 37.79 -2.34 -16.19
C ALA A 8 36.83 -3.35 -16.85
N PRO A 9 36.25 -4.31 -16.11
CA PRO A 9 35.43 -5.34 -16.71
C PRO A 9 34.14 -4.71 -17.26
N ALA A 10 33.81 -4.99 -18.52
CA ALA A 10 32.64 -4.46 -19.25
C ALA A 10 31.30 -4.58 -18.49
N ARG A 11 31.19 -5.52 -17.53
CA ARG A 11 30.04 -5.66 -16.62
C ARG A 11 29.83 -4.47 -15.67
N ALA A 12 30.90 -3.78 -15.27
CA ALA A 12 30.79 -2.60 -14.41
C ALA A 12 30.23 -1.40 -15.20
N GLN A 13 30.57 -1.30 -16.48
CA GLN A 13 30.09 -0.24 -17.37
C GLN A 13 28.61 -0.39 -17.71
N THR A 14 28.14 -1.60 -18.02
CA THR A 14 26.71 -1.86 -18.27
C THR A 14 25.85 -1.59 -17.04
N ARG A 15 26.28 -2.00 -15.84
CA ARG A 15 25.54 -1.73 -14.60
C ARG A 15 25.50 -0.23 -14.22
N ALA A 16 26.55 0.51 -14.55
CA ALA A 16 26.55 1.97 -14.38
C ALA A 16 25.58 2.64 -15.36
N GLN A 17 25.57 2.20 -16.62
CA GLN A 17 24.65 2.72 -17.65
C GLN A 17 23.19 2.45 -17.29
N THR A 18 22.84 1.25 -16.83
CA THR A 18 21.45 0.94 -16.42
C THR A 18 20.98 1.80 -15.24
N ARG A 19 21.83 2.01 -14.22
CA ARG A 19 21.51 2.92 -13.10
C ARG A 19 21.23 4.36 -13.55
N THR A 20 22.00 4.86 -14.51
CA THR A 20 21.76 6.21 -15.06
C THR A 20 20.46 6.30 -15.87
N ALA A 21 20.09 5.24 -16.58
CA ALA A 21 18.83 5.16 -17.31
C ALA A 21 17.62 5.09 -16.36
N GLU A 22 17.71 4.28 -15.31
CA GLU A 22 16.68 4.19 -14.26
C GLU A 22 16.46 5.53 -13.54
N ALA A 23 17.54 6.23 -13.19
CA ALA A 23 17.44 7.54 -12.55
C ALA A 23 16.77 8.58 -13.46
N LYS A 24 17.07 8.56 -14.77
CA LYS A 24 16.39 9.41 -15.76
C LYS A 24 14.92 9.06 -15.89
N LEU A 25 14.57 7.78 -15.90
CA LEU A 25 13.18 7.33 -15.95
C LEU A 25 12.40 7.77 -14.71
N ARG A 26 12.97 7.61 -13.50
CA ARG A 26 12.36 8.07 -12.25
C ARG A 26 12.10 9.58 -12.26
N ARG A 27 13.05 10.38 -12.73
CA ARG A 27 12.85 11.85 -12.86
C ARG A 27 11.72 12.19 -13.82
N LYS A 28 11.64 11.51 -14.97
CA LYS A 28 10.54 11.71 -15.92
C LYS A 28 9.19 11.29 -15.33
N ALA A 29 9.14 10.17 -14.62
CA ALA A 29 7.92 9.72 -13.94
C ALA A 29 7.49 10.71 -12.84
N GLN A 30 8.44 11.24 -12.06
CA GLN A 30 8.17 12.28 -11.06
C GLN A 30 7.63 13.56 -11.69
N ALA A 31 8.16 13.98 -12.84
CA ALA A 31 7.65 15.15 -13.56
C ALA A 31 6.18 14.99 -14.01
N MET A 32 5.72 13.76 -14.21
CA MET A 32 4.33 13.45 -14.61
C MET A 32 3.39 13.25 -13.42
N SER A 33 3.89 13.26 -12.18
CA SER A 33 3.08 12.99 -10.98
C SER A 33 1.92 13.98 -10.81
N GLY A 34 2.17 15.28 -11.03
CA GLY A 34 1.12 16.29 -10.94
C GLY A 34 0.01 16.10 -11.98
N LEU A 35 0.36 15.73 -13.22
CA LEU A 35 -0.62 15.40 -14.25
C LEU A 35 -1.44 14.17 -13.86
N ALA A 36 -0.79 13.12 -13.35
CA ALA A 36 -1.48 11.91 -12.91
C ALA A 36 -2.50 12.20 -11.79
N LEU A 37 -2.13 13.02 -10.79
CA LEU A 37 -3.03 13.43 -9.72
C LEU A 37 -4.23 14.24 -10.25
N ASN A 38 -3.99 15.15 -11.18
CA ASN A 38 -5.06 15.93 -11.81
C ASN A 38 -6.03 15.02 -12.58
N THR A 39 -5.53 14.02 -13.29
CA THR A 39 -6.37 13.04 -14.00
C THR A 39 -7.22 12.22 -13.03
N LEU A 40 -6.65 11.74 -11.92
CA LEU A 40 -7.41 11.02 -10.89
C LEU A 40 -8.51 11.89 -10.29
N ALA A 41 -8.22 13.17 -10.01
CA ALA A 41 -9.22 14.11 -9.52
C ALA A 41 -10.34 14.39 -10.54
N ALA A 42 -10.00 14.46 -11.83
CA ALA A 42 -10.98 14.62 -12.90
C ALA A 42 -11.91 13.40 -13.02
N LEU A 43 -11.36 12.19 -12.91
CA LEU A 43 -12.15 10.95 -12.93
C LEU A 43 -13.17 10.92 -11.78
N LEU A 44 -12.81 11.40 -10.59
CA LEU A 44 -13.71 11.44 -9.43
C LEU A 44 -14.85 12.45 -9.57
N LYS A 45 -14.60 13.57 -10.24
CA LYS A 45 -15.59 14.66 -10.41
C LYS A 45 -16.55 14.45 -11.58
N THR A 46 -16.26 13.49 -12.45
CA THR A 46 -17.06 13.25 -13.66
C THR A 46 -18.07 12.14 -13.40
N ASP A 47 -19.36 12.45 -13.53
CA ASP A 47 -20.43 11.48 -13.26
C ASP A 47 -20.58 10.41 -14.34
N ASP A 48 -20.11 10.71 -15.56
CA ASP A 48 -20.15 9.81 -16.72
C ASP A 48 -19.07 8.71 -16.68
N VAL A 49 -18.20 8.71 -15.66
CA VAL A 49 -17.19 7.68 -15.49
C VAL A 49 -17.79 6.49 -14.74
N ALA A 50 -17.56 5.29 -15.29
CA ALA A 50 -18.00 4.04 -14.67
C ALA A 50 -17.58 3.94 -13.19
N ALA A 51 -18.51 3.55 -12.32
CA ALA A 51 -18.31 3.51 -10.88
C ALA A 51 -17.04 2.75 -10.42
N PRO A 52 -16.65 1.60 -11.04
CA PRO A 52 -15.41 0.91 -10.67
C PRO A 52 -14.15 1.75 -10.90
N VAL A 53 -14.13 2.57 -11.96
CA VAL A 53 -13.00 3.43 -12.29
C VAL A 53 -12.88 4.56 -11.29
N ARG A 54 -14.01 5.17 -10.88
CA ARG A 54 -14.04 6.18 -9.81
C ARG A 54 -13.57 5.60 -8.48
N LEU A 55 -14.03 4.40 -8.12
CA LEU A 55 -13.59 3.72 -6.90
C LEU A 55 -12.08 3.45 -6.92
N ALA A 56 -11.54 2.97 -8.04
CA ALA A 56 -10.10 2.74 -8.18
C ALA A 56 -9.31 4.04 -8.05
N ALA A 57 -9.78 5.13 -8.69
CA ALA A 57 -9.15 6.44 -8.57
C ALA A 57 -9.18 6.98 -7.13
N ALA A 58 -10.30 6.79 -6.42
CA ALA A 58 -10.45 7.21 -5.02
C ALA A 58 -9.46 6.48 -4.11
N ARG A 59 -9.39 5.15 -4.22
CA ARG A 59 -8.44 4.32 -3.46
C ARG A 59 -7.01 4.78 -3.66
N GLU A 60 -6.64 5.03 -4.91
CA GLU A 60 -5.28 5.41 -5.28
C GLU A 60 -4.87 6.81 -4.76
N VAL A 61 -5.83 7.73 -4.62
CA VAL A 61 -5.62 9.02 -3.96
C VAL A 61 -5.50 8.86 -2.45
N LEU A 62 -6.40 8.09 -1.83
CA LEU A 62 -6.43 7.85 -0.38
C LEU A 62 -5.16 7.12 0.08
N ASP A 63 -4.73 6.09 -0.64
CA ASP A 63 -3.51 5.33 -0.35
C ASP A 63 -2.26 6.22 -0.35
N ARG A 64 -2.24 7.27 -1.20
CA ARG A 64 -1.12 8.23 -1.24
C ARG A 64 -1.20 9.31 -0.17
N GLY A 65 -2.40 9.78 0.15
CA GLY A 65 -2.60 10.87 1.12
C GLY A 65 -2.54 10.39 2.57
N HIS A 66 -3.07 9.19 2.84
CA HIS A 66 -3.23 8.65 4.20
C HIS A 66 -2.38 7.41 4.45
N GLY A 67 -1.65 6.94 3.43
CA GLY A 67 -0.92 5.69 3.47
C GLY A 67 -1.84 4.50 3.22
N ARG A 68 -1.23 3.34 2.95
CA ARG A 68 -1.98 2.09 2.85
C ARG A 68 -2.37 1.61 4.25
N PRO A 69 -3.63 1.18 4.46
CA PRO A 69 -4.00 0.58 5.74
C PRO A 69 -3.08 -0.62 6.00
N LYS A 70 -2.43 -0.63 7.16
CA LYS A 70 -1.64 -1.78 7.60
C LYS A 70 -2.60 -2.94 7.88
N LEU A 71 -2.75 -3.83 6.91
CA LEU A 71 -3.47 -5.09 7.09
C LEU A 71 -2.55 -6.04 7.87
N GLY A 72 -2.67 -6.01 9.20
CA GLY A 72 -1.86 -6.82 10.11
C GLY A 72 -0.91 -5.96 10.94
N GLY A 73 -1.08 -6.03 12.26
CA GLY A 73 -0.29 -5.29 13.23
C GLY A 73 1.17 -5.70 13.22
N GLU A 74 2.02 -4.86 12.64
CA GLU A 74 3.40 -4.65 13.05
C GLU A 74 3.57 -3.14 13.22
N GLY A 75 2.96 -2.65 14.29
CA GLY A 75 3.11 -1.31 14.81
C GLY A 75 3.55 -1.45 16.26
N GLU A 76 4.85 -1.27 16.49
CA GLU A 76 5.44 -1.00 17.79
C GLU A 76 4.63 0.12 18.48
N GLY A 77 4.06 -0.15 19.65
CA GLY A 77 3.64 0.89 20.59
C GLY A 77 2.23 1.48 20.43
N GLY A 78 1.20 0.66 20.26
CA GLY A 78 -0.17 1.08 20.56
C GLY A 78 -0.95 -0.09 21.09
N ASP A 79 -1.58 0.07 22.26
CA ASP A 79 -2.57 -0.85 22.81
C ASP A 79 -3.75 -0.96 21.85
N ALA A 80 -3.55 -1.70 20.77
CA ALA A 80 -4.62 -2.25 19.99
C ALA A 80 -5.25 -3.30 20.91
N GLU A 81 -6.36 -2.92 21.56
CA GLU A 81 -7.32 -3.89 22.06
C GLU A 81 -7.82 -4.71 20.86
N GLY A 82 -7.00 -5.70 20.48
CA GLY A 82 -7.32 -6.64 19.43
C GLY A 82 -8.55 -7.41 19.90
N LEU A 83 -9.67 -7.18 19.22
CA LEU A 83 -10.89 -7.93 19.47
C LEU A 83 -10.59 -9.42 19.24
N THR A 84 -10.44 -10.17 20.33
CA THR A 84 -10.19 -11.60 20.27
C THR A 84 -11.52 -12.31 20.07
N VAL A 85 -11.80 -12.72 18.84
CA VAL A 85 -13.03 -13.46 18.52
C VAL A 85 -12.83 -14.94 18.87
N ILE A 86 -13.46 -15.40 19.95
CA ILE A 86 -13.49 -16.82 20.31
C ILE A 86 -14.75 -17.44 19.70
N VAL A 87 -14.59 -18.25 18.64
CA VAL A 87 -15.69 -18.98 18.01
C VAL A 87 -15.92 -20.30 18.74
N LYS A 88 -16.93 -20.36 19.62
CA LYS A 88 -17.40 -21.61 20.25
C LYS A 88 -18.51 -22.24 19.41
N ARG A 89 -18.57 -23.58 19.38
CA ARG A 89 -19.73 -24.29 18.79
C ARG A 89 -20.93 -24.16 19.73
N TYR A 90 -22.13 -24.15 19.17
CA TYR A 90 -23.39 -24.01 19.93
C TYR A 90 -23.58 -25.05 21.04
N SER A 91 -22.98 -26.24 20.90
CA SER A 91 -23.01 -27.30 21.93
C SER A 91 -22.18 -26.99 23.17
N ASP A 92 -21.27 -26.02 23.08
CA ASP A 92 -20.22 -25.77 24.07
C ASP A 92 -20.51 -24.47 24.87
N VAL A 93 -21.67 -23.84 24.65
CA VAL A 93 -22.14 -22.64 25.36
C VAL A 93 -23.10 -23.07 26.45
N THR A 94 -22.79 -22.75 27.71
CA THR A 94 -23.68 -23.01 28.84
C THR A 94 -24.75 -21.92 28.96
N ASP A 95 -25.90 -22.23 29.57
CA ASP A 95 -26.99 -21.27 29.74
C ASP A 95 -26.56 -20.02 30.55
N GLU A 96 -25.58 -20.17 31.44
CA GLU A 96 -24.96 -19.08 32.21
C GLU A 96 -24.07 -18.16 31.36
N GLU A 97 -23.40 -18.68 30.33
CA GLU A 97 -22.63 -17.87 29.38
C GLU A 97 -23.55 -17.11 28.42
N ARG A 98 -24.68 -17.72 28.07
CA ARG A 98 -25.70 -17.10 27.21
C ARG A 98 -26.38 -15.91 27.88
N ALA A 99 -26.69 -16.01 29.17
CA ALA A 99 -27.28 -14.92 29.95
C ALA A 99 -26.36 -13.68 30.04
N ARG A 100 -25.05 -13.90 30.25
CA ARG A 100 -24.07 -12.80 30.29
C ARG A 100 -23.84 -12.12 28.93
N ALA A 101 -23.98 -12.86 27.83
CA ALA A 101 -23.84 -12.28 26.49
C ALA A 101 -25.01 -11.34 26.14
N SER A 102 -26.21 -11.58 26.68
CA SER A 102 -27.39 -10.72 26.45
C SER A 102 -27.46 -9.47 27.34
N GLU A 103 -26.65 -9.38 28.40
CA GLU A 103 -26.65 -8.23 29.33
C GLU A 103 -25.76 -7.05 28.86
N GLY A 104 -24.97 -7.24 27.80
CA GLY A 104 -24.11 -6.20 27.20
C GLY A 104 -24.79 -5.32 26.14
N GLU A 105 -26.06 -5.57 25.82
CA GLU A 105 -26.87 -4.73 24.93
C GLU A 105 -27.90 -3.93 25.76
N ALA A 106 -27.45 -2.85 26.40
CA ALA A 106 -28.32 -1.83 27.00
C ALA A 106 -27.72 -0.43 26.82
#